data_AF-G3MQP6-F1
#
_entry.id   AF-G3MQP6-F1
#
_cell.length_a   1.000
_cell.length_b   1.000
_cell.length_c   1.000
_cell.angle_alpha   90.00
_cell.angle_beta   90.00
_cell.angle_gamma   90.00
#
_symmetry.space_group_name_H-M   'P 1'
#
loop_
_entity.id
_entity.type
_entity.pdbx_description
1 polymer ?
#
loop_
_entity_poly.entity_id
_entity_poly.type
_entity_poly.pdbx_seq_one_letter_code
_entity_poly.pdbx_strand_id
1 'polypeptide(L)'
;MLRSALPFLLYSVFATSDVFEEDPNSKYTETLNELMNYLSTDDKIWLVLKSTADRSELCVNNKKVKLENGKYEFTQNFLANDRIQSRRLYAMLKEEDDIGTMDVSEKEAGRTECHLYVRNAKLADWHPRECEKVYDEFCQEKHEISDSNCPT
;
A
#
# COMPACT_ATOMS: atom_id res chain seq x y z
N MET A 1 32.30 -2.77 -17.05
CA MET A 1 31.72 -3.26 -15.79
C MET A 1 30.95 -2.11 -15.16
N LEU A 2 29.65 -1.97 -15.47
CA LEU A 2 28.79 -1.01 -14.77
C LEU A 2 28.07 -1.77 -13.66
N ARG A 3 28.39 -1.43 -12.42
CA ARG A 3 27.55 -1.74 -11.25
C ARG A 3 26.46 -0.68 -11.23
N SER A 4 25.24 -1.05 -11.60
CA SER A 4 24.07 -0.18 -11.48
C SER A 4 23.28 -0.66 -10.27
N ALA A 5 23.47 -0.01 -9.12
CA ALA A 5 22.54 -0.10 -8.01
C ALA A 5 21.41 0.89 -8.29
N LEU A 6 20.18 0.39 -8.48
CA LEU A 6 18.99 1.22 -8.68
C LEU A 6 18.21 1.27 -7.36
N PRO A 7 17.96 2.46 -6.80
CA PRO A 7 17.16 2.60 -5.59
C PRO A 7 15.68 2.39 -5.93
N PHE A 8 15.14 1.23 -5.57
CA PHE A 8 13.71 1.10 -5.32
C PHE A 8 13.42 1.85 -4.02
N LEU A 9 13.10 3.14 -4.13
CA LEU A 9 12.42 3.85 -3.06
C LEU A 9 10.95 3.90 -3.43
N LEU A 10 10.25 2.82 -3.09
CA LEU A 10 8.81 2.82 -2.97
C LEU A 10 8.49 3.73 -1.77
N TYR A 11 8.40 5.03 -2.01
CA TYR A 11 7.50 5.87 -1.21
C TYR A 11 6.06 5.53 -1.63
N SER A 12 5.66 4.27 -1.45
CA SER A 12 4.26 4.00 -1.18
C SER A 12 4.01 4.66 0.17
N VAL A 13 3.53 5.90 0.14
CA VAL A 13 2.99 6.56 1.32
C VAL A 13 1.80 5.70 1.76
N PHE A 14 2.07 4.73 2.64
CA PHE A 14 1.03 4.06 3.38
C PHE A 14 0.47 5.11 4.34
N ALA A 15 -0.53 5.87 3.89
CA ALA A 15 -1.36 6.60 4.84
C ALA A 15 -2.23 5.55 5.53
N THR A 16 -1.69 4.94 6.58
CA THR A 16 -2.41 3.93 7.34
C THR A 16 -3.50 4.63 8.14
N SER A 17 -4.72 4.20 7.90
CA SER A 17 -5.95 4.78 8.45
C SER A 17 -6.13 4.70 9.97
N ASP A 18 -5.13 4.26 10.72
CA ASP A 18 -5.20 4.18 12.19
C ASP A 18 -4.72 5.49 12.87
N VAL A 19 -4.46 6.55 12.10
CA VAL A 19 -4.13 7.89 12.62
C VAL A 19 -5.35 8.50 13.32
N PHE A 20 -5.38 8.37 14.64
CA PHE A 20 -6.19 9.18 15.53
C PHE A 20 -5.67 10.61 15.51
N GLU A 21 -6.60 11.57 15.45
CA GLU A 21 -6.41 13.03 15.49
C GLU A 21 -5.03 13.51 15.98
N GLU A 22 -4.14 13.92 15.08
CA GLU A 22 -2.97 14.72 15.46
C GLU A 22 -2.70 15.90 14.51
N ASP A 23 -2.09 16.92 15.11
CA ASP A 23 -1.77 18.27 14.67
C ASP A 23 -1.68 18.49 13.14
N PRO A 24 -2.43 19.45 12.55
CA PRO A 24 -2.34 19.80 11.13
C PRO A 24 -0.97 20.33 10.68
N ASN A 25 -0.01 20.56 11.59
CA ASN A 25 1.39 20.88 11.28
C ASN A 25 2.35 19.68 11.45
N SER A 26 1.87 18.52 11.91
CA SER A 26 2.66 17.30 12.03
C SER A 26 2.76 16.63 10.67
N LYS A 27 3.96 16.61 10.09
CA LYS A 27 4.26 15.79 8.92
C LYS A 27 4.36 14.33 9.38
N TYR A 28 3.20 13.69 9.57
CA TYR A 28 3.14 12.30 10.02
C TYR A 28 3.97 11.39 9.09
N THR A 29 4.91 10.67 9.68
CA THR A 29 5.67 9.62 9.01
C THR A 29 5.46 8.34 9.79
N GLU A 30 4.95 7.32 9.11
CA GLU A 30 4.73 6.00 9.73
C GLU A 30 6.09 5.36 10.06
N THR A 31 6.28 4.96 11.31
CA THR A 31 7.47 4.22 11.76
C THR A 31 7.42 2.75 11.29
N LEU A 32 8.57 2.06 11.30
CA LEU A 32 8.61 0.63 10.95
C LEU A 32 7.68 -0.23 11.83
N ASN A 33 7.57 0.08 13.12
CA ASN A 33 6.69 -0.65 14.03
C ASN A 33 5.21 -0.43 13.73
N GLU A 34 4.81 0.80 13.38
CA GLU A 34 3.45 1.12 12.97
C GLU A 34 3.08 0.40 11.67
N LEU A 35 3.98 0.43 10.68
CA LEU A 35 3.81 -0.33 9.43
C LEU A 35 3.68 -1.83 9.69
N MET A 36 4.53 -2.41 10.54
CA MET A 36 4.45 -3.82 10.91
C MET A 36 3.13 -4.15 11.61
N ASN A 37 2.65 -3.29 12.52
CA ASN A 37 1.36 -3.44 13.17
C ASN A 37 0.21 -3.33 12.17
N TYR A 38 0.28 -2.40 11.22
CA TYR A 38 -0.71 -2.23 10.17
C TYR A 38 -0.84 -3.50 9.32
N LEU A 39 0.29 -4.08 8.91
CA LEU A 39 0.38 -5.30 8.11
C LEU A 39 0.06 -6.58 8.91
N SER A 40 0.18 -6.55 10.24
CA SER A 40 -0.13 -7.67 11.13
C SER A 40 -1.64 -7.84 11.35
N THR A 41 -2.36 -8.16 10.27
CA THR A 41 -3.79 -8.44 10.29
C THR A 41 -4.10 -9.72 9.52
N ASP A 42 -5.22 -10.37 9.84
CA ASP A 42 -5.76 -11.50 9.09
C ASP A 42 -6.80 -11.05 8.04
N ASP A 43 -7.21 -9.77 8.11
CA ASP A 43 -8.08 -9.13 7.15
C ASP A 43 -7.38 -8.84 5.82
N LYS A 44 -8.19 -8.62 4.79
CA LYS A 44 -7.73 -8.04 3.51
C LYS A 44 -7.32 -6.58 3.71
N ILE A 45 -6.21 -6.20 3.10
CA ILE A 45 -5.76 -4.82 2.94
C ILE A 45 -6.01 -4.43 1.48
N TRP A 46 -6.93 -3.51 1.24
CA TRP A 46 -7.39 -3.09 -0.09
C TRP A 46 -6.60 -1.90 -0.61
N LEU A 47 -6.16 -1.96 -1.85
CA LEU A 47 -5.67 -0.80 -2.60
C LEU A 47 -6.86 -0.01 -3.11
N VAL A 48 -7.06 1.19 -2.60
CA VAL A 48 -8.22 2.02 -2.94
C VAL A 48 -7.88 3.11 -3.96
N LEU A 49 -6.70 3.72 -3.87
CA LEU A 49 -6.21 4.72 -4.81
C LEU A 49 -4.81 4.39 -5.30
N LYS A 50 -4.53 4.71 -6.56
CA LYS A 50 -3.15 4.78 -7.07
C LYS A 50 -2.92 6.00 -7.95
N SER A 51 -1.65 6.38 -8.12
CA SER A 51 -1.27 7.53 -8.96
C SER A 51 -1.16 7.20 -10.44
N THR A 52 -1.27 5.93 -10.83
CA THR A 52 -1.17 5.52 -12.23
C THR A 52 -2.54 5.25 -12.85
N ALA A 53 -2.75 5.73 -14.07
CA ALA A 53 -4.02 5.59 -14.79
C ALA A 53 -4.31 4.16 -15.27
N ASP A 54 -3.40 3.21 -15.07
CA ASP A 54 -3.60 1.82 -15.47
C ASP A 54 -4.76 1.19 -14.69
N ARG A 55 -5.77 0.67 -15.39
CA ARG A 55 -6.94 0.00 -14.81
C ARG A 55 -7.03 -1.47 -15.20
N SER A 56 -5.90 -2.07 -15.57
CA SER A 56 -5.81 -3.50 -15.90
C SER A 56 -6.14 -4.41 -14.72
N GLU A 57 -5.92 -3.91 -13.49
CA GLU A 57 -6.18 -4.60 -12.22
C GLU A 57 -7.10 -3.74 -11.34
N LEU A 58 -8.27 -4.27 -10.99
CA LEU A 58 -9.26 -3.66 -10.10
C LEU A 58 -9.45 -4.52 -8.84
N CYS A 59 -10.12 -3.98 -7.81
CA CYS A 59 -10.44 -4.72 -6.59
C CYS A 59 -9.20 -5.37 -5.94
N VAL A 60 -8.08 -4.67 -6.01
CA VAL A 60 -6.78 -5.16 -5.59
C VAL A 60 -6.76 -5.24 -4.06
N ASN A 61 -6.52 -6.43 -3.52
CA ASN A 61 -6.37 -6.64 -2.08
C ASN A 61 -5.24 -7.59 -1.76
N ASN A 62 -4.58 -7.33 -0.64
CA ASN A 62 -3.47 -8.10 -0.12
C ASN A 62 -3.94 -8.86 1.12
N LYS A 63 -3.65 -10.16 1.17
CA LYS A 63 -3.85 -10.99 2.36
C LYS A 63 -2.51 -11.48 2.87
N LYS A 64 -2.20 -11.17 4.14
CA LYS A 64 -1.00 -11.65 4.82
C LYS A 64 -0.93 -13.18 4.76
N VAL A 65 0.24 -13.67 4.41
CA VAL A 65 0.62 -15.09 4.52
C VAL A 65 1.58 -15.26 5.68
N LYS A 66 2.61 -14.40 5.75
CA LYS A 66 3.62 -14.43 6.80
C LYS A 66 4.20 -13.03 7.05
N LEU A 67 4.45 -12.70 8.32
CA LEU A 67 5.20 -11.51 8.72
C LEU A 67 6.16 -11.91 9.84
N GLU A 68 7.47 -11.95 9.55
CA GLU A 68 8.48 -12.36 10.52
C GLU A 68 9.83 -11.73 10.18
N ASN A 69 10.53 -11.17 11.17
CA ASN A 69 11.89 -10.62 11.02
C ASN A 69 12.01 -9.61 9.85
N GLY A 70 11.04 -8.70 9.73
CA GLY A 70 10.98 -7.71 8.64
C GLY A 70 10.63 -8.30 7.26
N LYS A 71 10.38 -9.60 7.15
CA LYS A 71 9.94 -10.23 5.90
C LYS A 71 8.42 -10.32 5.88
N TYR A 72 7.81 -9.70 4.88
CA TYR A 72 6.38 -9.75 4.65
C TYR A 72 6.08 -10.56 3.40
N GLU A 73 5.22 -11.55 3.53
CA GLU A 73 4.74 -12.40 2.45
C GLU A 73 3.23 -12.31 2.41
N PHE A 74 2.68 -12.10 1.22
CA PHE A 74 1.26 -11.89 1.03
C PHE A 74 0.79 -12.41 -0.32
N THR A 75 -0.50 -12.73 -0.39
CA THR A 75 -1.19 -12.98 -1.65
C THR A 75 -1.94 -11.72 -2.05
N GLN A 76 -1.63 -11.20 -3.23
CA GLN A 76 -2.40 -10.13 -3.86
C GLN A 76 -3.45 -10.76 -4.77
N ASN A 77 -4.70 -10.41 -4.54
CA ASN A 77 -5.84 -10.76 -5.38
C ASN A 77 -6.30 -9.52 -6.14
N PHE A 78 -6.73 -9.69 -7.38
CA PHE A 78 -7.23 -8.60 -8.21
C PHE A 78 -8.21 -9.12 -9.26
N LEU A 79 -9.11 -8.26 -9.70
CA LEU A 79 -10.02 -8.49 -10.81
C LEU A 79 -9.36 -8.00 -12.10
N ALA A 80 -9.16 -8.90 -13.05
CA ALA A 80 -8.64 -8.59 -14.37
C ALA A 80 -9.36 -9.45 -15.42
N ASN A 81 -9.86 -8.81 -16.49
CA ASN A 81 -10.68 -9.47 -17.52
C ASN A 81 -11.86 -10.27 -16.93
N ASP A 82 -12.60 -9.64 -16.00
CA ASP A 82 -13.76 -10.22 -15.28
C ASP A 82 -13.46 -11.52 -14.50
N ARG A 83 -12.18 -11.76 -14.18
CA ARG A 83 -11.74 -12.91 -13.41
C ARG A 83 -10.89 -12.48 -12.24
N ILE A 84 -11.11 -13.12 -11.10
CA ILE A 84 -10.23 -13.00 -9.95
C ILE A 84 -8.94 -13.76 -10.27
N GLN A 85 -7.84 -13.04 -10.19
CA GLN A 85 -6.50 -13.55 -10.31
C GLN A 85 -5.75 -13.30 -9.00
N SER A 86 -4.74 -14.12 -8.74
CA SER A 86 -3.95 -14.05 -7.52
C SER A 86 -2.47 -14.24 -7.84
N ARG A 87 -1.61 -13.46 -7.19
CA ARG A 87 -0.16 -13.63 -7.21
C ARG A 87 0.41 -13.56 -5.82
N ARG A 88 1.50 -14.29 -5.58
CA ARG A 88 2.22 -14.29 -4.31
C ARG A 88 3.37 -13.30 -4.39
N LEU A 89 3.41 -12.38 -3.44
CA LEU A 89 4.37 -11.29 -3.38
C LEU A 89 5.18 -11.37 -2.08
N TYR A 90 6.37 -10.79 -2.15
CA TYR A 90 7.32 -10.73 -1.05
C TYR A 90 7.78 -9.30 -0.91
N ALA A 91 7.89 -8.84 0.32
CA ALA A 91 8.42 -7.55 0.64
C ALA A 91 9.37 -7.61 1.83
N MET A 92 10.35 -6.72 1.79
CA MET A 92 11.24 -6.45 2.92
C MET A 92 10.80 -5.13 3.56
N LEU A 93 10.54 -5.18 4.86
CA LEU A 93 10.27 -4.01 5.68
C LEU A 93 11.58 -3.52 6.29
N LYS A 94 11.84 -2.22 6.19
CA LYS A 94 13.05 -1.58 6.69
C LYS A 94 12.71 -0.18 7.22
N GLU A 95 13.63 0.37 7.99
CA GLU A 95 13.55 1.75 8.47
C GLU A 95 14.57 2.59 7.70
N GLU A 96 14.12 3.71 7.15
CA GLU A 96 14.94 4.70 6.47
C GLU A 96 14.55 6.09 6.99
N ASP A 97 15.51 6.82 7.57
CA ASP A 97 15.27 8.15 8.14
C ASP A 97 14.10 8.21 9.15
N ASP A 98 14.02 7.20 10.04
CA ASP A 98 12.93 6.98 11.01
C ASP A 98 11.54 6.66 10.37
N ILE A 99 11.51 6.41 9.06
CA ILE A 99 10.30 6.06 8.29
C ILE A 99 10.30 4.57 7.99
N GLY A 100 9.19 3.90 8.29
CA GLY A 100 8.91 2.53 7.86
C GLY A 100 8.69 2.47 6.35
N THR A 101 9.48 1.67 5.65
CA THR A 101 9.38 1.49 4.20
C THR A 101 9.20 0.01 3.85
N MET A 102 8.52 -0.25 2.73
CA MET A 102 8.26 -1.59 2.21
C MET A 102 8.79 -1.72 0.78
N ASP A 103 9.85 -2.50 0.61
CA ASP A 103 10.39 -2.82 -0.70
C ASP A 103 9.65 -4.04 -1.27
N VAL A 104 8.75 -3.81 -2.21
CA VAL A 104 8.04 -4.87 -2.95
C VAL A 104 8.81 -5.18 -4.24
N SER A 105 9.12 -6.45 -4.49
CA SER A 105 9.87 -6.86 -5.68
C SER A 105 9.15 -7.93 -6.51
N GLU A 106 9.08 -7.75 -7.83
CA GLU A 106 8.85 -8.83 -8.82
C GLU A 106 10.05 -9.00 -9.79
N LYS A 107 10.69 -7.91 -10.26
CA LYS A 107 12.08 -7.76 -10.82
C LYS A 107 12.29 -6.30 -11.33
N GLU A 108 13.52 -5.96 -11.73
CA GLU A 108 14.09 -4.59 -11.86
C GLU A 108 13.41 -3.59 -12.82
N ALA A 109 13.37 -2.32 -12.37
CA ALA A 109 12.87 -1.09 -12.99
C ALA A 109 11.35 -0.83 -12.88
N GLY A 110 10.92 -0.28 -11.74
CA GLY A 110 9.59 0.29 -11.55
C GLY A 110 9.64 1.81 -11.32
N ARG A 111 8.64 2.53 -11.83
CA ARG A 111 8.41 3.95 -11.49
C ARG A 111 7.96 4.04 -10.02
N THR A 112 8.26 5.15 -9.35
CA THR A 112 7.65 5.45 -8.06
C THR A 112 6.15 5.69 -8.29
N GLU A 113 5.31 4.90 -7.62
CA GLU A 113 3.85 5.00 -7.68
C GLU A 113 3.32 5.22 -6.26
N CYS A 114 2.37 6.15 -6.12
CA CYS A 114 1.65 6.31 -4.87
C CYS A 114 0.51 5.32 -4.80
N HIS A 115 0.35 4.70 -3.65
CA HIS A 115 -0.73 3.76 -3.37
C HIS A 115 -1.35 4.06 -2.01
N LEU A 116 -2.68 4.17 -1.96
CA LEU A 116 -3.42 4.26 -0.71
C LEU A 116 -4.06 2.90 -0.39
N TYR A 117 -3.73 2.36 0.78
CA TYR A 117 -4.27 1.09 1.25
C TYR A 117 -5.15 1.27 2.50
N VAL A 118 -6.24 0.50 2.59
CA VAL A 118 -7.12 0.47 3.77
C VAL A 118 -7.47 -0.97 4.17
N ARG A 119 -7.74 -1.21 5.46
CA ARG A 119 -8.24 -2.52 5.93
C ARG A 119 -9.69 -2.74 5.51
N ASN A 120 -10.09 -4.00 5.37
CA ASN A 120 -11.42 -4.42 4.92
C ASN A 120 -12.59 -3.69 5.63
N ALA A 121 -12.53 -3.54 6.96
CA ALA A 121 -13.55 -2.84 7.74
C ALA A 121 -13.78 -1.38 7.28
N LYS A 122 -12.78 -0.75 6.66
CA LYS A 122 -12.83 0.66 6.20
C LYS A 122 -13.18 0.80 4.72
N LEU A 123 -13.27 -0.29 3.96
CA LEU A 123 -13.72 -0.25 2.56
C LEU A 123 -15.24 0.00 2.46
N ALA A 124 -16.02 -0.52 3.42
CA ALA A 124 -17.46 -0.27 3.50
C ALA A 124 -17.80 1.16 3.93
N ASP A 125 -16.94 1.75 4.76
CA ASP A 125 -17.06 3.10 5.29
C ASP A 125 -16.11 4.07 4.56
N TRP A 126 -16.02 3.99 3.22
CA TRP A 126 -15.04 4.72 2.40
C TRP A 126 -15.24 6.24 2.45
N HIS A 127 -14.83 6.79 3.59
CA HIS A 127 -14.69 8.18 3.98
C HIS A 127 -13.40 8.37 4.80
N PRO A 128 -12.24 7.73 4.51
CA PRO A 128 -11.00 8.12 5.17
C PRO A 128 -10.49 9.42 4.51
N ARG A 129 -11.20 10.54 4.73
CA ARG A 129 -10.82 11.86 4.22
C ARG A 129 -9.41 12.26 4.69
N GLU A 130 -8.99 11.77 5.85
CA GLU A 130 -7.70 12.14 6.43
C GLU A 130 -6.52 11.47 5.70
N CYS A 131 -6.59 10.17 5.39
CA CYS A 131 -5.53 9.50 4.64
C CYS A 131 -5.45 9.97 3.18
N GLU A 132 -6.60 10.33 2.61
CA GLU A 132 -6.65 10.93 1.28
C GLU A 132 -6.00 12.34 1.27
N LYS A 133 -6.20 13.16 2.33
CA LYS A 133 -5.48 14.43 2.46
C LYS A 133 -3.97 14.23 2.48
N VAL A 134 -3.48 13.27 3.26
CA VAL A 134 -2.05 12.94 3.30
C VAL A 134 -1.59 12.47 1.91
N TYR A 135 -2.35 11.61 1.24
CA TYR A 135 -2.04 11.19 -0.12
C TYR A 135 -1.93 12.40 -1.07
N ASP A 136 -2.85 13.37 -0.98
CA ASP A 136 -2.88 14.56 -1.83
C ASP A 136 -1.70 15.51 -1.64
N GLU A 137 -1.08 15.50 -0.46
CA GLU A 137 0.14 16.28 -0.20
C GLU A 137 1.34 15.76 -1.02
N PHE A 138 1.37 14.44 -1.29
CA PHE A 138 2.50 13.81 -1.97
C PHE A 138 2.21 13.45 -3.43
N CYS A 139 0.95 13.27 -3.80
CA CYS A 139 0.55 12.60 -5.04
C CYS A 139 -0.43 13.46 -5.84
N GLN A 140 -0.09 13.73 -7.09
CA GLN A 140 -0.84 14.67 -7.94
C GLN A 140 -2.06 14.03 -8.62
N GLU A 141 -2.01 12.72 -8.86
CA GLU A 141 -3.06 11.98 -9.58
C GLU A 141 -3.66 10.88 -8.68
N LYS A 142 -4.97 10.66 -8.87
CA LYS A 142 -5.78 9.70 -8.12
C LYS A 142 -6.64 8.89 -9.07
N HIS A 143 -6.46 7.57 -9.02
CA HIS A 143 -7.29 6.62 -9.72
C HIS A 143 -7.85 5.61 -8.72
N GLU A 144 -9.16 5.54 -8.63
CA GLU A 144 -9.86 4.55 -7.82
C GLU A 144 -9.66 3.14 -8.37
N ILE A 145 -9.30 2.21 -7.48
CA ILE A 145 -8.99 0.81 -7.78
C ILE A 145 -9.95 -0.16 -7.10
N SER A 146 -10.37 0.15 -5.86
CA SER A 146 -11.31 -0.68 -5.11
C SER A 146 -12.35 0.18 -4.43
N ASP A 147 -13.61 -0.25 -4.49
CA ASP A 147 -14.76 0.39 -3.88
C ASP A 147 -15.64 -0.65 -3.16
N SER A 148 -16.79 -0.21 -2.66
CA SER A 148 -17.78 -1.08 -2.00
C SER A 148 -18.44 -2.12 -2.93
N ASN A 149 -18.26 -2.03 -4.26
CA ASN A 149 -18.79 -3.00 -5.23
C ASN A 149 -17.83 -4.16 -5.47
N CYS A 150 -16.61 -4.10 -4.94
CA CYS A 150 -15.64 -5.18 -5.08
C CYS A 150 -16.10 -6.48 -4.40
N PRO A 151 -15.87 -7.64 -5.02
CA PRO A 151 -16.29 -8.93 -4.47
C PRO A 151 -15.54 -9.25 -3.17
N THR A 152 -16.30 -9.53 -2.11
CA THR A 152 -15.79 -9.87 -0.77
C THR A 152 -15.31 -11.30 -0.65
#